data_AF-G7KA71-F1
#
_entry.id   AF-G7KA71-F1
#
_cell.length_a   1.000
_cell.length_b   1.000
_cell.length_c   1.000
_cell.angle_alpha   90.00
_cell.angle_beta   90.00
_cell.angle_gamma   90.00
#
_symmetry.space_group_name_H-M   'P 1'
#
loop_
_entity.id
_entity.type
_entity.pdbx_description
1 polymer ?
#
loop_
_entity_poly.entity_id
_entity_poly.type
_entity_poly.pdbx_seq_one_letter_code
_entity_poly.pdbx_strand_id
1 'polypeptide(L)' 'MDKTLKYMYTLISFISLFFIAKNDAVYIKCKTDADCPKSESTIFAMKCNNYRCIYDYIHKRNSYAT' A
#
# COMPACT_ATOMS: atom_id res chain seq x y z
N MET A 1 24.16 -30.93 -10.65
CA MET A 1 23.13 -30.18 -9.90
C MET A 1 21.78 -30.76 -10.27
N ASP A 2 21.07 -31.32 -9.29
CA ASP A 2 19.73 -31.87 -9.44
C ASP A 2 18.80 -30.85 -10.11
N LYS A 3 18.03 -31.29 -11.12
CA LYS A 3 17.08 -30.46 -11.89
C LYS A 3 16.13 -29.70 -10.97
N THR A 4 15.81 -30.28 -9.81
CA THR A 4 14.98 -29.70 -8.74
C THR A 4 15.56 -28.41 -8.18
N LEU A 5 16.88 -28.38 -7.92
CA LEU A 5 17.56 -27.23 -7.33
C LEU A 5 17.54 -26.02 -8.28
N LYS A 6 17.70 -26.29 -9.59
CA LYS A 6 17.64 -25.27 -10.64
C LYS A 6 16.24 -24.66 -10.75
N TYR A 7 15.20 -25.47 -10.59
CA TYR A 7 13.81 -25.01 -10.64
C TYR A 7 13.45 -24.14 -9.43
N MET A 8 13.87 -24.55 -8.23
CA MET A 8 13.70 -23.75 -7.01
C MET A 8 14.36 -22.38 -7.13
N TYR A 9 15.60 -22.32 -7.66
CA TYR A 9 16.30 -21.05 -7.85
C TYR A 9 15.55 -20.09 -8.78
N THR A 10 15.01 -20.61 -9.89
CA THR A 10 14.21 -19.81 -10.82
C THR A 10 12.94 -19.29 -10.15
N LEU A 11 12.21 -20.14 -9.41
CA LEU A 11 10.99 -19.73 -8.69
C LEU A 11 11.26 -18.66 -7.63
N ILE A 12 12.30 -18.86 -6.82
CA ILE A 12 12.73 -17.88 -5.80
C ILE A 12 13.06 -16.55 -6.49
N SER A 13 13.77 -16.58 -7.62
CA SER A 13 14.13 -15.37 -8.37
C SER A 13 12.90 -14.63 -8.88
N PHE A 14 11.90 -15.34 -9.42
CA PHE A 14 10.63 -14.74 -9.85
C PHE A 14 9.84 -14.13 -8.68
N ILE A 15 9.78 -14.82 -7.55
CA ILE A 15 9.10 -14.32 -6.34
C ILE A 15 9.80 -13.05 -5.83
N SER A 16 11.13 -13.06 -5.76
CA SER A 16 11.91 -11.87 -5.35
C SER A 16 11.65 -10.67 -6.27
N LEU A 17 11.66 -10.88 -7.59
CA LEU A 17 11.35 -9.82 -8.56
C LEU A 17 9.92 -9.28 -8.39
N PHE A 18 8.96 -10.16 -8.12
CA PHE A 18 7.57 -9.77 -7.86
C PHE A 18 7.44 -8.91 -6.60
N PHE A 19 8.13 -9.27 -5.51
CA PHE A 19 8.14 -8.47 -4.28
C PHE A 19 8.76 -7.08 -4.48
N ILE A 20 9.84 -6.99 -5.27
CA ILE A 20 10.46 -5.70 -5.62
C ILE A 20 9.48 -4.83 -6.40
N ALA A 21 8.87 -5.39 -7.47
CA ALA A 21 7.89 -4.67 -8.28
C ALA A 21 6.66 -4.22 -7.46
N LYS A 22 6.22 -5.04 -6.50
CA LYS A 22 5.13 -4.66 -5.59
C LYS A 22 5.52 -3.51 -4.67
N ASN A 23 6.73 -3.49 -4.13
CA ASN A 23 7.19 -2.40 -3.25
C ASN A 23 7.20 -1.04 -3.97
N ASP A 24 7.50 -1.00 -5.27
CA ASP A 24 7.43 0.25 -6.06
C ASP A 24 5.99 0.66 -6.40
N ALA A 25 5.06 -0.29 -6.49
CA ALA A 25 3.67 -0.04 -6.91
C ALA A 25 2.67 0.24 -5.77
N VAL A 26 3.04 0.04 -4.50
CA VAL A 26 2.07 -0.08 -3.40
C VAL A 26 1.57 1.25 -2.83
N TYR A 27 2.27 2.37 -3.05
CA TYR A 27 1.85 3.65 -2.47
C TYR A 27 1.25 4.58 -3.52
N ILE A 28 -0.06 4.81 -3.41
CA ILE A 28 -0.74 5.88 -4.12
C ILE A 28 -0.14 7.20 -3.64
N LYS A 29 0.52 7.92 -4.54
CA LYS A 29 1.07 9.24 -4.24
C LYS A 29 -0.07 10.25 -4.08
N CYS A 30 0.07 11.17 -3.13
CA CYS A 30 -0.92 12.20 -2.85
C CYS A 30 -0.22 13.51 -2.45
N LYS A 31 -0.90 14.65 -2.61
CA LYS A 31 -0.51 15.94 -2.02
C LYS A 31 -1.47 16.36 -0.92
N THR A 32 -2.74 15.94 -1.04
CA THR A 32 -3.84 16.24 -0.13
C THR A 32 -4.69 14.99 0.08
N ASP A 33 -5.51 14.96 1.14
CA ASP A 33 -6.43 13.85 1.43
C ASP A 33 -7.44 13.60 0.29
N ALA A 34 -7.78 14.62 -0.50
CA ALA A 34 -8.69 14.51 -1.63
C ALA A 34 -8.11 13.74 -2.82
N ASP A 35 -6.78 13.63 -2.91
CA ASP A 35 -6.09 12.83 -3.94
C ASP A 35 -6.19 11.33 -3.64
N CYS A 36 -6.50 10.96 -2.40
CA CYS A 36 -6.66 9.57 -1.99
C CYS A 36 -8.06 9.06 -2.33
N PRO A 37 -8.19 7.80 -2.79
CA PRO A 37 -9.50 7.23 -3.05
C PRO A 37 -10.31 7.20 -1.75
N LYS A 38 -11.55 7.67 -1.86
CA LYS A 38 -12.49 7.62 -0.74
C LYS A 38 -12.78 6.16 -0.42
N SER A 39 -12.64 5.79 0.84
CA SER A 39 -13.12 4.51 1.33
C SER A 39 -14.64 4.56 1.52
N GLU A 40 -15.31 3.46 1.19
CA GLU A 40 -16.73 3.26 1.55
C GLU A 40 -16.89 2.80 3.02
N SER A 41 -15.76 2.60 3.72
CA SER A 41 -15.75 2.17 5.12
C SER A 41 -16.19 3.31 6.05
N THR A 42 -17.07 2.98 6.99
CA THR A 42 -17.49 3.89 8.08
C THR A 42 -16.48 3.97 9.22
N ILE A 43 -15.45 3.13 9.21
CA ILE A 43 -14.46 2.98 10.30
C ILE A 43 -13.08 3.50 9.87
N PHE A 44 -12.75 3.39 8.58
CA PHE A 44 -11.44 3.75 8.04
C PHE A 44 -11.58 4.77 6.93
N ALA A 45 -10.75 5.80 6.95
CA ALA A 45 -10.58 6.77 5.87
C ALA A 45 -9.14 6.69 5.35
N MET A 46 -8.95 6.90 4.04
CA MET A 46 -7.60 7.16 3.53
C MET A 46 -7.23 8.62 3.75
N LYS A 47 -6.02 8.85 4.26
CA LYS A 47 -5.41 10.17 4.40
C LYS A 47 -4.08 10.21 3.70
N CYS A 48 -3.69 11.40 3.26
CA CYS A 48 -2.38 11.64 2.71
C CYS A 48 -1.37 11.86 3.83
N ASN A 49 -0.46 10.92 4.01
CA ASN A 49 0.65 11.02 4.96
C ASN A 49 1.98 10.82 4.23
N ASN A 50 2.92 11.76 4.40
CA ASN A 50 4.22 11.73 3.73
C ASN A 50 4.12 11.44 2.21
N TYR A 51 3.21 12.14 1.55
CA TYR A 51 2.91 12.00 0.11
C TYR A 51 2.41 10.62 -0.32
N ARG A 52 1.86 9.84 0.61
CA ARG A 52 1.30 8.50 0.36
C ARG A 52 -0.05 8.35 1.02
N CYS A 53 -0.99 7.72 0.35
CA CYS A 53 -2.28 7.39 0.96
C CYS A 53 -2.13 6.25 1.96
N ILE A 54 -2.58 6.47 3.20
CA ILE A 54 -2.59 5.48 4.27
C ILE A 54 -4.00 5.34 4.84
N TYR A 55 -4.35 4.15 5.34
CA TYR A 55 -5.59 3.98 6.10
C TYR A 55 -5.42 4.52 7.51
N ASP A 56 -6.32 5.40 7.91
CA ASP A 56 -6.43 5.93 9.26
C ASP A 56 -7.83 5.65 9.82
N TYR A 57 -7.94 5.50 11.13
CA TYR A 57 -9.24 5.31 11.77
C TYR A 57 -10.02 6.62 11.75
N ILE A 58 -11.29 6.54 11.36
CA ILE A 58 -12.25 7.62 11.54
C ILE A 58 -12.65 7.58 13.02
N HIS A 59 -11.73 7.99 13.91
CA HIS A 59 -12.16 8.34 15.25
C HIS A 59 -13.13 9.51 15.06
N LYS A 60 -14.40 9.35 15.45
CA LYS A 60 -15.43 10.40 15.44
C LYS A 60 -14.91 11.60 16.25
N ARG A 61 -14.06 12.44 15.64
CA ARG A 61 -13.69 13.73 16.19
C ARG A 61 -14.84 14.65 15.82
N ASN A 62 -15.90 14.60 16.62
CA ASN A 62 -16.73 15.79 16.78
C ASN A 62 -15.84 16.86 17.41
N SER A 63 -15.19 17.68 16.58
CA SER A 63 -14.71 19.00 16.98
C SER A 63 -14.39 19.80 15.73
N TYR A 64 -15.29 20.74 15.42
CA TYR A 64 -15.08 21.87 14.53
C TYR A 64 -13.77 22.59 14.88
N ALA A 65 -12.92 22.88 13.88
CA ALA A 65 -11.98 23.99 13.97
C ALA A 65 -11.49 24.39 12.57
N THR A 66 -12.03 25.52 12.10
CA THR A 66 -11.53 26.47 11.08
C THR A 66 -11.17 25.97 9.70
#